data_AF-A0A969VZY2-F1
#
_entry.id   AF-A0A969VZY2-F1
#
_cell.length_a   1.000
_cell.length_b   1.000
_cell.length_c   1.000
_cell.angle_alpha   90.00
_cell.angle_beta   90.00
_cell.angle_gamma   90.00
#
_symmetry.space_group_name_H-M   'P 1'
#
loop_
_entity.id
_entity.type
_entity.pdbx_description
1 polymer ?
#
loop_
_entity_poly.entity_id
_entity_poly.type
_entity_poly.pdbx_seq_one_letter_code
_entity_poly.pdbx_strand_id
1 'polypeptide(L)'
;MGEDFDRAGITSTRIEDLFITYANIFRELRTHLIFNLPISLYYSSKAPQLPFANDCSFVLPDTPVFRQDHTPNEKGRAALQTVLEARMEATLFEQNQ
;
A
#
# COMPACT_ATOMS: atom_id res chain seq x y z
N MET A 1 -8.87 7.25 -3.40
CA MET A 1 -9.65 6.05 -3.77
C MET A 1 -8.64 4.92 -3.92
N GLY A 2 -8.29 4.23 -2.83
CA GLY A 2 -7.44 3.04 -2.92
C GLY A 2 -8.28 1.90 -3.45
N GLU A 3 -7.89 1.29 -4.57
CA GLU A 3 -8.53 0.06 -5.02
C GLU A 3 -8.16 -1.05 -4.05
N ASP A 4 -9.15 -1.52 -3.30
CA ASP A 4 -9.04 -2.64 -2.37
C ASP A 4 -9.21 -3.94 -3.16
N PHE A 5 -8.10 -4.44 -3.70
CA PHE A 5 -8.06 -5.69 -4.46
C PHE A 5 -8.27 -6.93 -3.59
N ASP A 6 -8.23 -6.78 -2.26
CA ASP A 6 -8.51 -7.85 -1.28
C ASP A 6 -10.01 -7.96 -0.94
N ARG A 7 -10.88 -7.16 -1.58
CA ARG A 7 -12.32 -7.16 -1.33
C ARG A 7 -12.99 -8.46 -1.81
N ALA A 8 -13.96 -8.93 -1.01
CA ALA A 8 -14.79 -10.10 -1.33
C ALA A 8 -15.47 -9.94 -2.71
N GLY A 9 -15.03 -10.72 -3.70
CA GLY A 9 -15.56 -10.72 -5.07
C GLY A 9 -14.50 -10.66 -6.18
N ILE A 10 -13.27 -10.26 -5.85
CA ILE A 10 -12.15 -10.31 -6.81
C ILE A 10 -11.40 -11.63 -6.59
N THR A 11 -11.36 -12.48 -7.62
CA THR A 11 -10.63 -13.75 -7.55
C THR A 11 -9.14 -13.50 -7.67
N SER A 12 -8.32 -14.31 -6.99
CA SER A 12 -6.85 -14.22 -7.10
C SER A 12 -6.37 -14.30 -8.55
N THR A 13 -7.05 -15.06 -9.41
CA THR A 13 -6.75 -15.13 -10.85
C THR A 13 -6.89 -13.78 -11.55
N ARG A 14 -7.92 -12.99 -11.23
CA ARG A 14 -8.09 -11.65 -11.83
C ARG A 14 -7.03 -10.67 -11.37
N ILE A 15 -6.60 -10.79 -10.12
CA ILE A 15 -5.51 -9.98 -9.55
C ILE A 15 -4.20 -10.32 -10.28
N GLU A 16 -3.90 -11.61 -10.42
CA GLU A 16 -2.73 -12.08 -11.18
C GLU A 16 -2.78 -11.61 -12.63
N ASP A 17 -3.93 -11.70 -13.29
CA ASP A 17 -4.08 -11.25 -14.67
C ASP A 17 -3.75 -9.75 -14.79
N LEU A 18 -4.28 -8.91 -13.90
CA LEU A 18 -3.99 -7.48 -13.92
C LEU A 18 -2.50 -7.21 -13.73
N PHE A 19 -1.90 -7.74 -12.66
CA PHE A 19 -0.55 -7.38 -12.23
C PHE A 19 0.58 -8.14 -12.93
N ILE A 20 0.29 -9.29 -13.55
CA ILE A 20 1.29 -10.14 -14.22
C ILE A 20 0.98 -10.25 -15.71
N THR A 21 -0.20 -10.75 -16.08
CA THR A 21 -0.53 -11.02 -17.50
C THR A 21 -0.60 -9.72 -18.30
N TYR A 22 -1.21 -8.67 -17.75
CA TYR A 22 -1.35 -7.36 -18.38
C TYR A 22 -0.36 -6.32 -17.84
N ALA A 23 0.75 -6.78 -17.24
CA ALA A 23 1.77 -5.96 -16.62
C ALA A 23 2.34 -4.84 -17.52
N ASN A 24 2.30 -5.02 -18.85
CA ASN A 24 2.73 -4.01 -19.82
C ASN A 24 1.96 -2.69 -19.69
N ILE A 25 0.69 -2.73 -19.31
CA ILE A 25 -0.12 -1.51 -19.13
C ILE A 25 0.56 -0.56 -18.12
N PHE A 26 1.10 -1.10 -17.03
CA PHE A 26 1.78 -0.31 -16.00
C PHE A 26 3.14 0.24 -16.43
N ARG A 27 3.77 -0.38 -17.44
CA ARG A 27 5.06 0.07 -17.99
C ARG A 27 4.88 1.11 -19.10
N GLU A 28 3.81 0.99 -19.87
CA GLU A 28 3.52 1.88 -21.02
C GLU A 28 2.83 3.18 -20.59
N LEU A 29 2.12 3.16 -19.47
CA LEU A 29 1.52 4.35 -18.86
C LEU A 29 2.62 5.34 -18.44
N ARG A 30 2.69 6.49 -19.12
CA ARG A 30 3.55 7.63 -18.72
C ARG A 30 2.91 8.46 -17.62
N THR A 31 2.72 7.85 -16.45
CA THR A 31 2.15 8.53 -15.28
C THR A 31 2.71 7.94 -13.98
N HIS A 32 2.58 8.67 -12.87
CA HIS A 32 2.89 8.18 -11.54
C HIS A 32 1.67 7.46 -10.95
N LEU A 33 1.82 6.18 -10.64
CA LEU A 33 0.75 5.34 -10.08
C LEU A 33 1.07 4.96 -8.63
N ILE A 34 0.06 5.04 -7.77
CA ILE A 34 0.08 4.51 -6.40
C ILE A 34 -1.09 3.52 -6.30
N PHE A 35 -0.82 2.27 -5.96
CA PHE A 35 -1.83 1.23 -5.81
C PHE A 35 -1.45 0.30 -4.66
N ASN A 36 -2.46 -0.34 -4.07
CA ASN A 36 -2.27 -1.35 -3.04
C ASN A 36 -2.10 -2.70 -3.73
N LEU A 37 -0.96 -3.35 -3.54
CA LEU A 37 -0.76 -4.71 -4.02
C LEU A 37 -1.27 -5.71 -2.96
N PRO A 38 -2.11 -6.68 -3.33
CA PRO A 38 -2.49 -7.76 -2.44
C PRO A 38 -1.28 -8.43 -1.81
N ILE A 39 -1.27 -8.53 -0.47
CA ILE A 39 -0.12 -9.07 0.27
C ILE A 39 0.17 -10.53 -0.12
N SER A 40 -0.89 -11.28 -0.45
CA SER A 40 -0.80 -12.65 -0.94
C SER A 40 -0.05 -12.75 -2.28
N LEU A 41 -0.22 -11.77 -3.17
CA LEU A 41 0.49 -11.71 -4.44
C LEU A 41 1.96 -11.31 -4.24
N TYR A 42 2.21 -10.33 -3.37
CA TYR A 42 3.57 -9.84 -3.06
C TYR A 42 4.47 -10.95 -2.48
N TYR A 43 3.92 -11.84 -1.66
CA TYR A 43 4.65 -12.97 -1.08
C TYR A 43 4.47 -14.29 -1.86
N SER A 44 3.87 -14.25 -3.06
CA SER A 44 3.68 -15.44 -3.91
C SER A 44 4.95 -15.82 -4.66
N SER A 45 4.99 -17.04 -5.20
CA SER A 45 6.05 -17.48 -6.13
C SER A 45 6.08 -16.70 -7.44
N LYS A 46 5.01 -15.95 -7.76
CA LYS A 46 4.92 -15.13 -8.97
C LYS A 46 5.38 -13.69 -8.75
N ALA A 47 5.69 -13.28 -7.51
CA ALA A 47 6.16 -11.93 -7.19
C ALA A 47 7.35 -11.45 -8.06
N PRO A 48 8.33 -12.30 -8.44
CA PRO A 48 9.41 -11.87 -9.34
C PRO A 48 8.96 -11.43 -10.74
N GLN A 49 7.72 -11.70 -11.12
CA GLN A 49 7.14 -11.32 -12.42
C GLN A 49 6.45 -9.96 -12.38
N LEU A 50 6.32 -9.35 -11.19
CA LEU A 50 5.69 -8.04 -11.04
C LEU A 50 6.46 -6.97 -11.84
N PRO A 51 5.76 -6.02 -12.50
CA PRO A 51 6.41 -5.00 -13.31
C PRO A 51 7.03 -3.86 -12.52
N PHE A 52 7.00 -3.92 -11.19
CA PHE A 52 7.44 -2.86 -10.28
C PHE A 52 8.80 -3.20 -9.70
N ALA A 53 9.65 -2.18 -9.55
CA ALA A 53 10.94 -2.37 -8.91
C ALA A 53 10.74 -2.58 -7.39
N ASN A 54 11.55 -3.46 -6.80
CA ASN A 54 11.43 -3.83 -5.39
C ASN A 54 11.68 -2.65 -4.45
N ASP A 55 12.51 -1.70 -4.85
CA ASP A 55 12.79 -0.44 -4.14
C ASP A 55 11.61 0.54 -4.16
N CYS A 56 10.64 0.33 -5.05
CA CYS A 56 9.38 1.07 -5.10
C CYS A 56 8.22 0.36 -4.37
N SER A 57 8.48 -0.82 -3.78
CA SER A 57 7.47 -1.61 -3.08
C SER A 57 7.66 -1.50 -1.57
N PHE A 58 6.65 -0.99 -0.87
CA PHE A 58 6.70 -0.77 0.58
C PHE A 58 5.59 -1.54 1.27
N VAL A 59 5.95 -2.28 2.32
CA VAL A 59 4.96 -2.87 3.22
C VAL A 59 4.66 -1.86 4.31
N LEU A 60 3.39 -1.50 4.44
CA LEU A 60 2.88 -0.71 5.55
C LEU A 60 2.30 -1.68 6.59
N PRO A 61 2.98 -1.96 7.70
CA PRO A 61 2.45 -2.85 8.72
C PRO A 61 1.28 -2.18 9.43
N ASP A 62 0.30 -3.01 9.83
CA ASP A 62 -0.77 -2.56 10.72
C ASP A 62 -0.15 -2.00 12.02
N THR A 63 -0.23 -0.69 12.15
CA THR A 63 0.36 0.03 13.27
C THR A 63 -0.76 0.45 14.21
N PRO A 64 -0.87 -0.14 15.42
CA PRO A 64 -1.95 0.19 16.33
C PRO A 64 -1.77 1.62 16.87
N VAL A 65 -2.66 2.53 16.48
CA VAL A 65 -2.65 3.94 16.93
C VAL A 65 -3.55 4.20 18.14
N PHE A 66 -4.36 3.21 18.51
CA PHE A 66 -5.14 3.15 19.75
C PHE A 66 -4.88 1.84 20.48
N ARG A 67 -5.08 1.84 21.79
CA ARG A 67 -5.16 0.65 22.62
C ARG A 67 -6.58 0.05 22.58
N GLN A 68 -6.74 -1.15 23.13
CA GLN A 68 -8.04 -1.84 23.20
C GLN A 68 -9.11 -1.06 23.97
N ASP A 69 -8.70 -0.20 24.91
CA ASP A 69 -9.57 0.69 25.69
C ASP A 69 -9.88 2.02 24.97
N HIS A 70 -9.57 2.13 23.67
CA HIS A 70 -9.67 3.34 22.86
C HIS A 70 -8.82 4.53 23.33
N THR A 71 -7.86 4.32 24.25
CA THR A 71 -6.89 5.36 24.59
C THR A 71 -5.82 5.48 23.49
N PRO A 72 -5.25 6.67 23.27
CA PRO A 72 -4.14 6.87 22.33
C PRO A 72 -2.95 5.93 22.59
N ASN A 73 -2.46 5.27 21.54
CA ASN A 73 -1.17 4.59 21.57
C ASN A 73 -0.09 5.53 21.02
N GLU A 74 0.52 6.33 21.89
CA GLU A 74 1.53 7.33 21.53
C GLU A 74 2.69 6.75 20.70
N LYS A 75 3.13 5.52 21.01
CA LYS A 75 4.22 4.87 20.24
C LYS A 75 3.80 4.56 18.80
N GLY A 76 2.57 4.07 18.62
CA GLY A 76 2.02 3.79 17.29
C GLY A 76 1.76 5.06 16.50
N ARG A 77 1.24 6.11 17.15
CA ARG A 77 1.03 7.43 16.55
C ARG A 77 2.35 8.08 16.13
N ALA A 78 3.36 8.09 16.98
CA ALA A 78 4.68 8.62 16.66
C ALA A 78 5.36 7.85 15.50
N ALA A 79 5.19 6.53 15.45
CA ALA A 79 5.69 5.73 14.33
C ALA A 79 4.98 6.10 13.01
N LEU A 80 3.65 6.27 13.04
CA LEU A 80 2.88 6.72 11.88
C LEU A 80 3.33 8.12 11.42
N GLN A 81 3.50 9.05 12.36
CA GLN A 81 3.95 10.41 12.08
C GLN A 81 5.32 10.42 11.40
N THR A 82 6.29 9.67 11.91
CA THR A 82 7.62 9.52 11.29
C THR A 82 7.53 9.06 9.84
N VAL A 83 6.65 8.10 9.56
CA VAL A 83 6.46 7.52 8.21
C VAL A 83 5.82 8.54 7.25
N LEU A 84 4.87 9.33 7.73
CA LEU A 84 4.20 10.38 6.98
C LEU A 84 5.15 11.55 6.68
N GLU A 85 5.86 12.05 7.69
CA GLU A 85 6.80 13.17 7.56
C GLU A 85 7.98 12.84 6.63
N ALA A 86 8.36 11.56 6.52
CA ALA A 86 9.38 11.12 5.57
C ALA A 86 8.93 11.19 4.09
N ARG A 87 7.61 11.29 3.83
CA ARG A 87 7.02 11.21 2.48
C ARG A 87 6.18 12.43 2.11
N MET A 88 5.78 13.23 3.08
CA MET A 88 4.87 14.35 2.90
C MET A 88 5.20 15.47 3.89
N GLU A 89 5.07 16.71 3.46
CA GLU A 89 5.22 17.85 4.36
C GLU A 89 4.04 17.93 5.33
N ALA A 90 4.32 17.95 6.63
CA ALA A 90 3.29 18.01 7.67
C ALA A 90 2.40 19.26 7.58
N THR A 91 2.90 20.31 6.92
CA THR A 91 2.18 21.55 6.62
C THR A 91 1.02 21.38 5.65
N LEU A 92 0.94 20.24 4.96
CA LEU A 92 -0.15 19.91 4.04
C LEU A 92 -1.40 19.34 4.74
N PHE A 93 -1.29 18.98 6.02
CA PHE A 93 -2.45 18.55 6.81
C PHE A 93 -3.27 19.74 7.28
N GLU A 94 -4.59 19.57 7.37
CA GLU A 94 -5.47 20.53 8.04
C GLU A 94 -5.13 20.62 9.53
N GLN A 95 -5.37 21.79 10.13
CA GLN A 95 -5.12 21.98 11.55
C GLN A 95 -5.94 20.97 12.38
N ASN A 96 -5.27 20.26 13.28
CA ASN A 96 -5.82 19.22 14.17
C ASN A 96 -6.14 17.87 13.51
N GLN A 97 -5.52 17.54 12.38
CA GLN A 97 -5.47 16.17 11.84
C GLN A 97 -4.19 15.41 12.24
#